data_AF-A0A1G0NUL5-F1
#
_entry.id   AF-A0A1G0NUL5-F1
#
_cell.length_a   1.000
_cell.length_b   1.000
_cell.length_c   1.000
_cell.angle_alpha   90.00
_cell.angle_beta   90.00
_cell.angle_gamma   90.00
#
_symmetry.space_group_name_H-M   'P 1'
#
loop_
_entity.id
_entity.type
_entity.pdbx_description
1 polymer ?
#
loop_
_entity_poly.entity_id
_entity_poly.type
_entity_poly.pdbx_seq_one_letter_code
_entity_poly.pdbx_strand_id
1 'polypeptide(L)' 'MKPIWYFVGLMLSSMGAVVLISGIVNYSDTEIAKTVLSELHPALWWGVVMIAAGLIFLLANRKTTVD' A
#
# COMPACT_ATOMS: atom_id res chain seq x y z
N MET A 1 -12.78 -7.52 -21.42
CA MET A 1 -11.90 -8.07 -20.35
C MET A 1 -11.53 -6.95 -19.38
N LYS A 2 -11.16 -7.23 -18.12
CA LYS A 2 -10.71 -6.14 -17.21
C LYS A 2 -9.32 -5.67 -17.62
N PRO A 3 -9.05 -4.35 -17.65
CA PRO A 3 -7.75 -3.82 -18.05
C PRO A 3 -6.66 -4.24 -17.08
N ILE A 4 -5.44 -4.40 -17.60
CA ILE A 4 -4.24 -4.74 -16.81
C ILE A 4 -4.06 -3.76 -15.65
N TRP A 5 -4.39 -2.49 -15.84
CA TRP A 5 -4.32 -1.46 -14.81
C TRP A 5 -5.24 -1.70 -13.61
N TYR A 6 -6.37 -2.39 -13.78
CA TYR A 6 -7.21 -2.82 -12.65
C TYR A 6 -6.48 -3.87 -11.81
N PHE A 7 -5.77 -4.80 -12.45
CA PHE A 7 -4.97 -5.82 -11.78
C PHE A 7 -3.75 -5.21 -11.07
N VAL A 8 -3.07 -4.26 -11.70
CA VAL A 8 -1.96 -3.50 -11.08
C VAL A 8 -2.45 -2.75 -9.83
N GLY A 9 -3.60 -2.09 -9.91
CA GLY A 9 -4.20 -1.40 -8.75
C GLY A 9 -4.52 -2.35 -7.59
N LEU A 10 -5.04 -3.55 -7.88
CA LEU A 10 -5.31 -4.59 -6.88
C LEU A 10 -4.02 -5.07 -6.21
N MET A 11 -3.00 -5.45 -6.99
CA MET A 11 -1.71 -5.90 -6.49
C MET A 11 -1.02 -4.82 -5.64
N LEU A 12 -1.04 -3.57 -6.10
CA LEU A 12 -0.45 -2.44 -5.39
C LEU A 12 -1.18 -2.17 -4.06
N SER A 13 -2.51 -2.25 -4.05
CA SER A 13 -3.31 -2.09 -2.84
C SER A 13 -3.05 -3.22 -1.83
N SER A 14 -2.95 -4.48 -2.29
CA SER A 14 -2.61 -5.61 -1.43
C SER A 14 -1.21 -5.49 -0.83
N MET A 15 -0.21 -5.11 -1.63
CA MET A 15 1.15 -4.88 -1.14
C MET A 15 1.23 -3.70 -0.16
N GLY A 16 0.54 -2.60 -0.48
CA GLY A 16 0.42 -1.46 0.43
C GLY A 16 -0.22 -1.83 1.76
N ALA A 17 -1.24 -2.70 1.76
CA ALA A 17 -1.86 -3.22 2.98
C ALA A 17 -0.87 -4.00 3.85
N VAL A 18 -0.05 -4.88 3.26
CA VAL A 18 0.99 -5.62 3.99
C VAL A 18 1.99 -4.64 4.63
N VAL A 19 2.47 -3.65 3.87
CA VAL A 19 3.43 -2.64 4.36
C VAL A 19 2.83 -1.81 5.50
N LEU A 20 1.56 -1.42 5.39
CA LEU A 20 0.86 -0.65 6.42
C LEU A 20 0.66 -1.48 7.69
N ILE A 21 0.27 -2.75 7.56
CA ILE A 21 0.17 -3.70 8.70
C ILE A 21 1.54 -3.89 9.35
N SER A 22 2.60 -4.10 8.58
CA SER A 22 3.96 -4.17 9.11
C SER A 22 4.35 -2.89 9.84
N GLY A 23 3.96 -1.71 9.34
CA GLY A 23 4.17 -0.44 10.04
C GLY A 23 3.43 -0.35 11.38
N ILE A 24 2.18 -0.83 11.46
CA ILE A 24 1.38 -0.85 12.71
C ILE A 24 1.95 -1.85 13.72
N VAL A 25 2.36 -3.04 13.26
CA VAL A 25 2.98 -4.06 14.13
C VAL A 25 4.30 -3.55 14.70
N ASN A 26 5.16 -2.94 13.87
CA ASN A 26 6.40 -2.33 14.33
C ASN A 26 6.20 -1.09 15.22
N TYR A 27 5.04 -0.41 15.13
CA TYR A 27 4.68 0.66 16.07
C TYR A 27 4.35 0.12 17.47
N SER A 28 3.85 -1.12 17.55
CA SER A 28 3.48 -1.76 18.82
C SER A 28 4.67 -2.49 19.45
N ASP A 29 5.52 -3.12 18.63
CA ASP A 29 6.74 -3.81 19.04
C ASP A 29 7.96 -2.89 18.87
N THR A 30 8.23 -2.06 19.88
CA THR A 30 9.34 -1.08 19.90
C THR A 30 10.75 -1.73 19.89
N GLU A 31 10.88 -3.06 20.02
CA GLU A 31 12.16 -3.70 20.40
C GLU A 31 13.01 -4.29 19.26
N ILE A 32 12.52 -4.49 18.03
CA ILE A 32 13.24 -5.37 17.09
C ILE A 32 14.35 -4.69 16.28
N ALA A 33 14.29 -3.39 15.98
CA ALA A 33 15.39 -2.69 15.31
C ALA A 33 15.25 -1.17 15.39
N LYS A 34 16.13 -0.51 16.15
CA LYS A 34 16.36 0.95 16.04
C LYS A 34 16.92 1.26 14.65
N THR A 35 16.06 1.46 13.66
CA THR A 35 16.45 2.13 12.43
C THR A 35 16.78 3.59 12.77
N VAL A 36 17.86 4.14 12.22
CA VAL A 36 18.36 5.50 12.52
C VAL A 36 17.32 6.60 12.24
N LEU A 37 16.21 6.27 11.57
CA LEU A 37 15.10 7.14 11.22
C LEU A 37 13.73 6.66 11.75
N SER A 38 13.71 5.98 12.90
CA SER A 38 12.46 5.48 13.52
C SER A 38 11.44 6.57 13.85
N GLU A 39 11.85 7.83 14.07
CA GLU A 39 10.90 8.93 14.33
C GLU A 39 9.99 9.22 13.12
N LEU A 40 10.45 8.95 11.90
CA LEU A 40 9.73 9.32 10.67
C LEU A 40 8.68 8.28 10.25
N HIS A 41 8.68 7.09 10.85
CA HIS A 41 7.76 5.98 10.53
C HIS A 41 7.59 5.75 9.01
N PRO A 42 8.68 5.61 8.23
CA PRO A 42 8.61 5.55 6.77
C PRO A 42 7.78 4.37 6.26
N ALA A 43 7.67 3.26 6.99
CA ALA A 43 6.79 2.15 6.60
C ALA A 43 5.30 2.54 6.64
N LEU A 44 4.89 3.38 7.60
CA LEU A 44 3.49 3.74 7.82
C LEU A 44 2.98 4.69 6.72
N TRP A 45 3.70 5.79 6.47
CA TRP A 45 3.28 6.76 5.44
C TRP A 45 3.42 6.19 4.01
N TRP A 46 4.44 5.36 3.75
CA TRP A 46 4.60 4.70 2.44
C TRP A 46 3.51 3.64 2.23
N GLY A 47 3.13 2.89 3.26
CA GLY A 47 1.98 1.99 3.21
C GLY A 47 0.69 2.75 2.85
N VAL A 48 0.44 3.91 3.48
CA VAL A 48 -0.70 4.77 3.15
C VAL A 48 -0.65 5.29 1.71
N VAL A 49 0.51 5.76 1.25
CA VAL A 49 0.70 6.24 -0.13
C VAL A 49 0.47 5.12 -1.15
N MET A 50 0.99 3.91 -0.90
CA MET A 50 0.80 2.76 -1.78
C MET A 50 -0.67 2.31 -1.83
N ILE A 51 -1.38 2.31 -0.69
CA ILE A 51 -2.82 2.00 -0.66
C ILE A 51 -3.61 3.08 -1.41
N ALA A 52 -3.31 4.36 -1.18
CA ALA A 52 -3.99 5.47 -1.85
C ALA A 52 -3.80 5.40 -3.37
N ALA A 53 -2.56 5.19 -3.84
CA ALA A 53 -2.27 4.99 -5.25
C ALA A 53 -2.96 3.75 -5.82
N GLY A 54 -2.92 2.62 -5.11
CA GLY A 54 -3.60 1.38 -5.50
C GLY A 54 -5.12 1.57 -5.64
N LEU A 55 -5.75 2.25 -4.68
CA LEU A 55 -7.17 2.61 -4.72
C LEU A 55 -7.50 3.53 -5.89
N ILE A 56 -6.65 4.51 -6.20
CA ILE A 56 -6.84 5.38 -7.37
C ILE A 56 -6.88 4.54 -8.65
N PHE A 57 -5.93 3.62 -8.83
CA PHE A 57 -5.91 2.72 -10.00
C PHE A 57 -7.14 1.79 -10.04
N LEU A 58 -7.56 1.27 -8.89
CA LEU A 58 -8.72 0.38 -8.75
C LEU A 58 -10.03 1.11 -9.08
N LEU A 59 -10.20 2.33 -8.58
CA LEU A 59 -11.41 3.14 -8.77
C LEU A 59 -11.48 3.74 -10.17
N ALA A 60 -10.36 4.27 -10.68
CA ALA A 60 -10.29 4.86 -12.02
C ALA A 60 -10.55 3.80 -13.11
N ASN A 61 -10.06 2.57 -12.93
CA ASN A 61 -10.27 1.48 -13.88
C ASN A 61 -11.42 0.53 -13.53
N ARG A 62 -12.29 0.87 -12.57
CA ARG A 62 -13.44 0.02 -12.22
C ARG A 62 -14.49 -0.05 -13.34
N LYS A 63 -14.63 1.01 -14.14
CA LYS A 63 -15.64 1.14 -15.19
C LYS A 63 -15.10 0.98 -16.61
N THR A 64 -13.79 0.87 -16.77
CA THR A 64 -13.17 0.67 -18.08
C THR A 64 -13.27 -0.81 -18.46
N THR A 65 -14.13 -1.10 -19.43
CA THR A 65 -14.20 -2.42 -20.06
C THR A 65 -13.46 -2.28 -21.38
N VAL A 66 -12.38 -3.04 -21.54
CA VAL A 66 -11.68 -3.12 -22.83
C VAL A 66 -12.44 -4.18 -23.65
N ASP A 67 -13.03 -3.76 -24.77
CA ASP A 67 -13.64 -4.63 -25.80
C ASP A 67 -12.59 -5.53 -26.46
#